data_AF-A0A3M2D6A7-F1
#
_entry.id   AF-A0A3M2D6A7-F1
#
_cell.length_a   1.000
_cell.length_b   1.000
_cell.length_c   1.000
_cell.angle_alpha   90.00
_cell.angle_beta   90.00
_cell.angle_gamma   90.00
#
_symmetry.space_group_name_H-M   'P 1'
#
loop_
_entity.id
_entity.type
_entity.pdbx_description
1 polymer ?
#
loop_
_entity_poly.entity_id
_entity_poly.type
_entity_poly.pdbx_seq_one_letter_code
_entity_poly.pdbx_strand_id
1 'polypeptide(L)'
;MEFSQLLIIYIACGVPFGIHYFVENNKETNHRIIAKSALVSFLWFLYVFVILFRKKPSKNLFSEEKISKIQKQICETIRDDFKHINYLQAREIIQRYVALALAQNDNSLQKTDLELLKISRHPKPLIGVKCLQRRDNKKIKSHLIFARKQFLELIFKCNTERVIGIAQDLVETLNDRDATLLIKKISESKSPAKTATEKNLKEAVPVR
;
A
#
# COMPACT_ATOMS: atom_id res chain seq x y z
N MET A 1 0.15 -25.91 -41.06
CA MET A 1 1.23 -25.19 -40.36
C MET A 1 2.41 -26.14 -40.29
N GLU A 2 3.57 -25.75 -40.80
CA GLU A 2 4.71 -26.66 -40.85
C GLU A 2 5.32 -26.83 -39.46
N PHE A 3 5.84 -28.04 -39.17
CA PHE A 3 6.49 -28.35 -37.89
C PHE A 3 7.64 -27.37 -37.56
N SER A 4 8.34 -26.89 -38.60
CA SER A 4 9.38 -25.85 -38.53
C SER A 4 8.86 -24.55 -37.88
N GLN A 5 7.67 -24.10 -38.25
CA GLN A 5 7.06 -22.87 -37.75
C GLN A 5 6.70 -23.00 -36.26
N LEU A 6 6.17 -24.16 -35.86
CA LEU A 6 5.88 -24.45 -34.45
C LEU A 6 7.15 -24.45 -33.60
N LEU A 7 8.24 -25.04 -34.12
CA LEU A 7 9.52 -25.11 -33.42
C LEU A 7 10.17 -23.73 -33.26
N ILE A 8 10.10 -22.87 -34.28
CA ILE A 8 10.59 -21.49 -34.22
C ILE A 8 9.82 -20.69 -33.16
N ILE A 9 8.48 -20.79 -33.15
CA ILE A 9 7.63 -20.11 -32.15
C ILE A 9 7.96 -20.61 -30.74
N TYR A 10 8.14 -21.92 -30.57
CA TYR A 10 8.47 -22.52 -29.28
C TYR A 10 9.79 -21.99 -28.73
N ILE A 11 10.84 -21.96 -29.56
CA ILE A 11 12.16 -21.45 -29.16
C ILE A 11 12.10 -19.95 -28.87
N ALA A 12 11.42 -19.17 -29.72
CA ALA A 12 11.28 -17.72 -29.53
C ALA A 12 10.62 -17.38 -28.18
N CYS A 13 9.63 -18.17 -27.74
CA CYS A 13 9.01 -18.02 -26.43
C CYS A 13 9.91 -18.45 -25.27
N GLY A 14 10.77 -19.46 -25.45
CA GLY A 14 11.64 -20.01 -24.40
C GLY A 14 12.88 -19.16 -24.07
N VAL A 15 13.49 -18.53 -25.09
CA VAL A 15 14.74 -17.76 -24.97
C VAL A 15 14.70 -16.66 -23.90
N PRO A 16 13.64 -15.81 -23.80
CA PRO A 16 13.56 -14.79 -22.75
C PRO A 16 13.67 -15.36 -21.33
N PHE A 17 13.12 -16.55 -21.08
CA PHE A 17 13.19 -17.21 -19.76
C PHE A 17 14.60 -17.71 -19.44
N GLY A 18 15.31 -18.24 -20.43
CA GLY A 18 16.71 -18.62 -20.27
C GLY A 18 17.60 -17.42 -19.95
N ILE A 19 17.41 -16.31 -20.65
CA ILE A 19 18.14 -15.05 -20.40
C ILE A 19 17.84 -14.54 -18.99
N HIS A 20 16.57 -14.53 -18.57
CA HIS A 20 16.19 -14.13 -17.22
C HIS A 20 16.89 -15.00 -16.16
N TYR A 21 16.88 -16.32 -16.34
CA TYR A 21 17.54 -17.25 -15.42
C TYR A 21 19.06 -17.04 -15.37
N PHE A 22 19.68 -16.76 -16.52
CA PHE A 22 21.10 -16.48 -16.61
C PHE A 22 21.45 -15.22 -15.83
N VAL A 23 20.75 -14.11 -16.08
CA VAL A 23 20.99 -12.80 -15.43
C VAL A 23 20.81 -12.89 -13.92
N GLU A 24 19.76 -13.57 -13.44
CA GLU A 24 19.47 -13.69 -12.01
C GLU A 24 20.55 -14.48 -11.23
N ASN A 25 21.20 -15.44 -11.88
CA ASN A 25 22.20 -16.33 -11.26
C ASN A 25 23.66 -15.94 -11.57
N ASN A 26 23.91 -14.86 -12.29
CA ASN A 26 25.23 -14.53 -12.85
C ASN A 26 26.23 -13.91 -11.86
N LYS A 27 26.33 -14.46 -10.63
CA LYS A 27 27.32 -13.99 -9.66
C LYS A 27 28.75 -14.37 -10.06
N GLU A 28 28.92 -15.49 -10.76
CA GLU A 28 30.18 -15.93 -11.37
C GLU A 28 29.86 -16.71 -12.64
N THR A 29 30.44 -16.35 -13.78
CA THR A 29 30.19 -17.02 -15.07
C THR A 29 30.75 -18.44 -15.05
N ASN A 30 29.89 -19.41 -14.75
CA ASN A 30 30.22 -20.84 -14.73
C ASN A 30 29.49 -21.55 -15.88
N HIS A 31 30.17 -22.48 -16.57
CA HIS A 31 29.58 -23.32 -17.63
C HIS A 31 28.28 -24.02 -17.18
N ARG A 32 28.17 -24.35 -15.89
CA ARG A 32 26.95 -24.93 -15.30
C ARG A 32 25.74 -23.99 -15.38
N ILE A 33 25.93 -22.68 -15.31
CA ILE A 33 24.84 -21.69 -15.39
C ILE A 33 24.35 -21.55 -16.82
N ILE A 34 25.28 -21.57 -17.79
CA ILE A 34 24.94 -21.54 -19.23
C ILE A 34 24.12 -22.78 -19.59
N ALA A 35 24.56 -23.98 -19.18
CA ALA A 35 23.82 -25.22 -19.43
C ALA A 35 22.42 -25.21 -18.80
N LYS A 36 22.29 -24.69 -17.56
CA LYS A 36 20.98 -24.54 -16.90
C LYS A 36 20.09 -23.51 -17.59
N SER A 37 20.64 -22.40 -18.07
CA SER A 37 19.91 -21.39 -18.84
C SER A 37 19.36 -21.94 -20.15
N ALA A 38 20.17 -22.73 -20.87
CA ALA A 38 19.71 -23.44 -22.06
C ALA A 38 18.57 -24.43 -21.72
N LEU A 39 18.74 -25.21 -20.66
CA LEU A 39 17.71 -26.15 -20.18
C LEU A 39 16.41 -25.44 -19.79
N VAL A 40 16.50 -24.28 -19.11
CA VAL A 40 15.33 -23.44 -18.78
C VAL A 40 14.65 -22.90 -20.05
N SER A 41 15.41 -22.57 -21.10
CA SER A 41 14.84 -22.14 -22.38
C SER A 41 14.05 -23.26 -23.05
N PHE A 42 14.55 -24.50 -22.99
CA PHE A 42 13.86 -25.67 -23.52
C PHE A 42 12.67 -26.12 -22.65
N LEU A 43 12.74 -25.95 -21.33
CA LEU A 43 11.71 -26.36 -20.37
C LEU A 43 10.97 -25.15 -19.77
N TRP A 44 10.76 -24.12 -20.57
CA TRP A 44 10.24 -22.82 -20.10
C TRP A 44 8.85 -22.94 -19.44
N PHE A 45 8.00 -23.86 -19.91
CA PHE A 45 6.67 -24.08 -19.32
C PHE A 45 6.74 -24.56 -17.86
N LEU A 46 7.68 -25.47 -17.52
CA LEU A 46 7.92 -25.89 -16.15
C LEU A 46 8.48 -24.74 -15.30
N TYR A 47 9.36 -23.93 -15.89
CA TYR A 47 9.93 -22.78 -15.22
C TYR A 47 8.88 -21.71 -14.89
N VAL A 48 7.98 -21.41 -15.83
CA VAL A 48 6.82 -20.54 -15.62
C VAL A 48 5.93 -21.07 -14.52
N PHE A 49 5.63 -22.38 -14.53
CA PHE A 49 4.87 -23.02 -13.47
C PHE A 49 5.57 -22.83 -12.11
N VAL A 50 6.87 -23.12 -12.02
CA VAL A 50 7.63 -22.92 -10.79
C VAL A 50 7.61 -21.46 -10.32
N ILE A 51 7.71 -20.47 -11.21
CA ILE A 51 7.62 -19.05 -10.86
C ILE A 51 6.23 -18.71 -10.30
N LEU A 52 5.17 -19.16 -10.98
CA LEU A 52 3.79 -18.89 -10.57
C LEU A 52 3.48 -19.50 -9.21
N PHE A 53 3.94 -20.72 -8.94
CA PHE A 53 3.67 -21.44 -7.69
C PHE A 53 4.68 -21.11 -6.57
N ARG A 54 5.87 -20.59 -6.89
CA ARG A 54 6.82 -20.07 -5.86
C ARG A 54 6.44 -18.70 -5.33
N LYS A 55 5.59 -17.94 -6.03
CA LYS A 55 4.96 -16.76 -5.45
C LYS A 55 4.03 -17.22 -4.33
N LYS A 56 4.58 -17.40 -3.12
CA LYS A 56 3.79 -17.44 -1.89
C LYS A 56 2.86 -16.23 -1.96
N PRO A 57 1.54 -16.37 -1.74
CA PRO A 57 0.69 -15.22 -1.56
C PRO A 57 1.29 -14.44 -0.41
N SER A 58 1.94 -13.33 -0.74
CA SER A 58 2.45 -12.39 0.24
C SER A 58 1.26 -12.07 1.14
N LYS A 59 1.43 -12.21 2.47
CA LYS A 59 0.39 -11.81 3.43
C LYS A 59 -0.10 -10.38 3.18
N ASN A 60 0.69 -9.56 2.48
CA ASN A 60 0.34 -8.21 2.07
C ASN A 60 -0.72 -8.17 0.95
N LEU A 61 -0.82 -9.16 0.06
CA LEU A 61 -1.79 -9.14 -1.06
C LEU A 61 -3.25 -9.12 -0.56
N PHE A 62 -3.55 -9.91 0.48
CA PHE A 62 -4.88 -9.91 1.11
C PHE A 62 -5.17 -8.57 1.80
N SER A 63 -4.15 -7.93 2.38
CA SER A 63 -4.28 -6.62 3.00
C SER A 63 -4.48 -5.53 1.94
N GLU A 64 -3.76 -5.58 0.82
CA GLU A 64 -3.86 -4.61 -0.27
C GLU A 64 -5.22 -4.68 -0.96
N GLU A 65 -5.75 -5.88 -1.21
CA GLU A 65 -7.09 -6.03 -1.80
C GLU A 65 -8.17 -5.48 -0.87
N LYS A 66 -8.07 -5.75 0.44
CA LYS A 66 -8.97 -5.19 1.46
C LYS A 66 -8.91 -3.67 1.48
N ILE A 67 -7.70 -3.09 1.50
CA ILE A 67 -7.49 -1.64 1.49
C ILE A 67 -8.08 -1.02 0.22
N SER A 68 -7.84 -1.62 -0.95
CA SER A 68 -8.38 -1.13 -2.22
C SER A 68 -9.92 -1.16 -2.25
N LYS A 69 -10.55 -2.19 -1.66
CA LYS A 69 -12.01 -2.27 -1.53
C LYS A 69 -12.55 -1.14 -0.67
N ILE A 70 -11.94 -0.91 0.50
CA ILE A 70 -12.36 0.15 1.42
C ILE A 70 -12.18 1.54 0.78
N GLN A 71 -11.04 1.79 0.13
CA GLN A 71 -10.80 3.05 -0.60
C GLN A 71 -11.87 3.31 -1.66
N LYS A 72 -12.23 2.29 -2.44
CA LYS A 72 -13.25 2.37 -3.47
C LYS A 72 -14.61 2.72 -2.86
N GLN A 73 -14.98 2.06 -1.76
CA GLN A 73 -16.22 2.34 -1.03
C GLN A 73 -16.29 3.78 -0.51
N ILE A 74 -15.20 4.31 0.06
CA ILE A 74 -15.16 5.73 0.49
C ILE A 74 -15.35 6.64 -0.72
N CYS A 75 -14.62 6.40 -1.81
CA CYS A 75 -14.69 7.25 -3.00
C CYS A 75 -16.08 7.22 -3.66
N GLU A 76 -16.72 6.06 -3.74
CA GLU A 76 -18.08 5.90 -4.26
C GLU A 76 -19.09 6.63 -3.37
N THR A 77 -19.00 6.46 -2.05
CA THR A 77 -19.88 7.19 -1.11
C THR A 77 -19.69 8.70 -1.22
N ILE A 78 -18.46 9.18 -1.39
CA ILE A 78 -18.20 10.62 -1.60
C ILE A 78 -18.82 11.11 -2.92
N ARG A 79 -18.70 10.32 -3.99
CA ARG A 79 -19.25 10.65 -5.30
C ARG A 79 -20.77 10.76 -5.28
N ASP A 80 -21.42 9.83 -4.61
CA ASP A 80 -22.88 9.71 -4.61
C ASP A 80 -23.52 10.77 -3.70
N ASP A 81 -22.94 10.99 -2.51
CA ASP A 81 -23.53 11.83 -1.48
C ASP A 81 -23.10 13.32 -1.59
N PHE A 82 -21.97 13.62 -2.23
CA PHE A 82 -21.36 14.97 -2.20
C PHE A 82 -21.03 15.54 -3.58
N LYS A 83 -22.02 16.17 -4.22
CA LYS A 83 -21.82 16.86 -5.52
C LYS A 83 -20.90 18.09 -5.47
N HIS A 84 -20.70 18.68 -4.28
CA HIS A 84 -19.89 19.88 -4.08
C HIS A 84 -18.41 19.59 -3.79
N ILE A 85 -18.06 18.33 -3.49
CA ILE A 85 -16.67 17.93 -3.27
C ILE A 85 -16.09 17.44 -4.59
N ASN A 86 -14.92 17.96 -4.97
CA ASN A 86 -14.23 17.48 -6.16
C ASN A 86 -13.76 16.03 -5.96
N TYR A 87 -14.42 15.09 -6.65
CA TYR A 87 -14.13 13.66 -6.58
C TYR A 87 -12.66 13.32 -6.85
N LEU A 88 -12.02 13.96 -7.83
CA LEU A 88 -10.62 13.69 -8.18
C LEU A 88 -9.69 14.08 -7.03
N GLN A 89 -9.96 15.23 -6.40
CA GLN A 89 -9.19 15.71 -5.26
C GLN A 89 -9.39 14.79 -4.04
N ALA A 90 -10.64 14.36 -3.78
CA ALA A 90 -10.94 13.41 -2.71
C ALA A 90 -10.19 12.08 -2.89
N ARG A 91 -10.23 11.53 -4.11
CA ARG A 91 -9.50 10.31 -4.48
C ARG A 91 -8.00 10.48 -4.27
N GLU A 92 -7.43 11.59 -4.72
CA GLU A 92 -5.99 11.87 -4.56
C GLU A 92 -5.58 11.94 -3.09
N ILE A 93 -6.37 12.63 -2.25
CA ILE A 93 -6.12 12.74 -0.81
C ILE A 93 -6.13 11.35 -0.16
N ILE A 94 -7.15 10.54 -0.45
CA ILE A 94 -7.29 9.18 0.10
C ILE A 94 -6.13 8.29 -0.36
N GLN A 95 -5.82 8.29 -1.66
CA GLN A 95 -4.73 7.49 -2.21
C GLN A 95 -3.38 7.88 -1.62
N ARG A 96 -3.09 9.19 -1.51
CA ARG A 96 -1.86 9.71 -0.92
C ARG A 96 -1.73 9.29 0.55
N TYR A 97 -2.79 9.43 1.34
CA TYR A 97 -2.79 9.03 2.75
C TYR A 97 -2.48 7.53 2.90
N VAL A 98 -3.20 6.67 2.18
CA VAL A 98 -3.01 5.22 2.24
C VAL A 98 -1.61 4.81 1.80
N ALA A 99 -1.11 5.36 0.69
CA ALA A 99 0.23 5.04 0.18
C ALA A 99 1.31 5.40 1.21
N LEU A 100 1.20 6.55 1.88
CA LEU A 100 2.15 6.97 2.91
C LEU A 100 2.02 6.15 4.20
N ALA A 101 0.81 5.76 4.60
CA ALA A 101 0.59 4.91 5.76
C ALA A 101 1.18 3.50 5.54
N LEU A 102 1.00 2.94 4.34
CA LEU A 102 1.63 1.68 3.93
C LEU A 102 3.16 1.80 3.90
N ALA A 103 3.69 2.86 3.29
CA ALA A 103 5.12 3.11 3.22
C ALA A 103 5.77 3.28 4.61
N GLN A 104 5.04 3.82 5.59
CA GLN A 104 5.54 3.93 6.97
C GLN A 104 5.66 2.56 7.64
N ASN A 105 4.73 1.65 7.35
CA ASN A 105 4.71 0.30 7.93
C ASN A 105 5.69 -0.65 7.23
N ASP A 106 6.10 -0.32 6.01
CA ASP A 106 7.09 -1.09 5.26
C ASP A 106 8.51 -0.81 5.80
N ASN A 107 8.94 -1.63 6.74
CA ASN A 107 10.30 -1.58 7.31
C ASN A 107 11.32 -2.40 6.49
N SER A 108 10.98 -2.81 5.26
CA SER A 108 11.90 -3.62 4.47
C SER A 108 13.16 -2.82 4.11
N LEU A 109 14.31 -3.36 4.49
CA LEU A 109 15.60 -2.92 3.98
C LEU A 109 15.56 -3.09 2.46
N GLN A 110 15.50 -1.98 1.72
CA GLN A 110 15.48 -2.03 0.26
C GLN A 110 16.81 -2.65 -0.20
N LYS A 111 16.73 -3.90 -0.68
CA LYS A 111 17.87 -4.65 -1.22
C LYS A 111 18.61 -3.83 -2.29
N THR A 112 17.86 -3.02 -3.03
CA THR A 112 18.34 -2.06 -4.03
C THR A 112 19.29 -1.02 -3.44
N ASP A 113 18.99 -0.43 -2.28
CA ASP A 113 19.86 0.58 -1.64
C ASP A 113 21.20 -0.04 -1.22
N LEU A 114 21.16 -1.29 -0.76
CA LEU A 114 22.37 -2.03 -0.41
C LEU A 114 23.24 -2.31 -1.63
N GLU A 115 22.62 -2.70 -2.74
CA GLU A 115 23.30 -2.95 -4.01
C GLU A 115 23.89 -1.66 -4.58
N LEU A 116 23.15 -0.55 -4.55
CA LEU A 116 23.63 0.76 -4.99
C LEU A 116 24.86 1.21 -4.19
N LEU A 117 24.82 1.07 -2.86
CA LEU A 117 25.95 1.44 -2.01
C LEU A 117 27.16 0.53 -2.19
N LYS A 118 26.94 -0.76 -2.49
CA LYS A 118 28.02 -1.68 -2.87
C LYS A 118 28.66 -1.28 -4.19
N ILE A 119 27.87 -0.92 -5.20
CA ILE A 119 28.37 -0.45 -6.51
C ILE A 119 29.19 0.83 -6.35
N SER A 120 28.75 1.76 -5.49
CA SER A 120 29.47 3.00 -5.19
C SER A 120 30.75 2.82 -4.38
N ARG A 121 31.13 1.58 -4.02
CA ARG A 121 32.28 1.24 -3.16
C ARG A 121 32.27 1.98 -1.80
N HIS A 122 31.08 2.23 -1.24
CA HIS A 122 30.97 2.86 0.07
C HIS A 122 31.68 2.00 1.13
N PRO A 123 32.52 2.56 2.02
CA PRO A 123 33.36 1.78 2.93
C PRO A 123 32.55 0.91 3.91
N LYS A 124 31.32 1.32 4.22
CA LYS A 124 30.39 0.59 5.09
C LYS A 124 28.96 0.66 4.54
N PRO A 125 28.59 -0.16 3.54
CA PRO A 125 27.33 0.00 2.81
C PRO A 125 26.11 -0.23 3.71
N LEU A 126 26.19 -1.14 4.68
CA LEU A 126 25.12 -1.39 5.65
C LEU A 126 24.78 -0.16 6.51
N ILE A 127 25.78 0.65 6.87
CA ILE A 127 25.56 1.89 7.63
C ILE A 127 24.90 2.93 6.72
N GLY A 128 25.34 3.03 5.46
CA GLY A 128 24.73 3.89 4.46
C GLY A 128 23.24 3.60 4.27
N VAL A 129 22.86 2.33 4.09
CA VAL A 129 21.45 1.93 3.95
C VAL A 129 20.64 2.35 5.18
N LYS A 130 21.15 2.08 6.39
CA LYS A 130 20.47 2.51 7.63
C LYS A 130 20.30 4.04 7.70
N CYS A 131 21.27 4.81 7.21
CA CYS A 131 21.17 6.27 7.18
C CYS A 131 20.14 6.76 6.17
N LEU A 132 20.10 6.15 4.97
CA LEU A 132 19.09 6.43 3.95
C LEU A 132 17.69 6.10 4.49
N GLN A 133 17.51 4.89 5.03
CA GLN A 133 16.23 4.47 5.63
C GLN A 133 15.77 5.42 6.73
N ARG A 134 16.66 5.88 7.62
CA ARG A 134 16.31 6.88 8.65
C ARG A 134 15.85 8.20 8.04
N ARG A 135 16.55 8.69 7.01
CA ARG A 135 16.21 9.93 6.31
C ARG A 135 14.86 9.81 5.63
N ASP A 136 14.60 8.69 4.96
CA ASP A 136 13.39 8.46 4.20
C ASP A 136 12.19 8.24 5.13
N ASN A 137 12.37 7.51 6.23
CA ASN A 137 11.36 7.41 7.30
C ASN A 137 10.99 8.77 7.88
N LYS A 138 11.97 9.68 8.05
CA LYS A 138 11.68 11.06 8.51
C LYS A 138 10.85 11.83 7.49
N LYS A 139 11.16 11.71 6.20
CA LYS A 139 10.37 12.32 5.11
C LYS A 139 8.96 11.74 5.06
N ILE A 140 8.83 10.42 5.02
CA ILE A 140 7.53 9.71 5.01
C ILE A 140 6.68 10.16 6.18
N LYS A 141 7.24 10.19 7.40
CA LYS A 141 6.51 10.66 8.59
C LYS A 141 6.01 12.10 8.43
N SER A 142 6.85 13.00 7.92
CA SER A 142 6.45 14.40 7.68
C SER A 142 5.30 14.50 6.68
N HIS A 143 5.38 13.79 5.55
CA HIS A 143 4.34 13.78 4.53
C HIS A 143 3.06 13.11 5.02
N LEU A 144 3.17 12.06 5.83
CA LEU A 144 2.02 11.35 6.39
C LEU A 144 1.22 12.25 7.33
N ILE A 145 1.87 13.04 8.17
CA ILE A 145 1.19 14.00 9.05
C ILE A 145 0.32 14.97 8.23
N PHE A 146 0.88 15.49 7.13
CA PHE A 146 0.15 16.39 6.24
C PHE A 146 -1.01 15.69 5.52
N ALA A 147 -0.76 14.51 4.94
CA ALA A 147 -1.79 13.73 4.25
C ALA A 147 -2.91 13.29 5.19
N ARG A 148 -2.59 12.92 6.43
CA ARG A 148 -3.56 12.59 7.48
C ARG A 148 -4.46 13.78 7.81
N LYS A 149 -3.88 14.98 7.95
CA LYS A 149 -4.66 16.21 8.17
C LYS A 149 -5.65 16.44 7.02
N GLN A 150 -5.18 16.37 5.76
CA GLN A 150 -6.06 16.54 4.59
C GLN A 150 -7.15 15.47 4.52
N PHE A 151 -6.83 14.22 4.85
CA PHE A 151 -7.78 13.13 4.89
C PHE A 151 -8.86 13.37 5.97
N LEU A 152 -8.47 13.75 7.19
CA LEU A 152 -9.43 14.06 8.25
C LEU A 152 -10.32 15.26 7.92
N GLU A 153 -9.75 16.30 7.31
CA GLU A 153 -10.53 17.46 6.82
C GLU A 153 -11.54 17.04 5.74
N LEU A 154 -11.18 16.13 4.84
CA LEU A 154 -12.09 15.57 3.85
C LEU A 154 -13.25 14.82 4.52
N ILE A 155 -12.94 13.92 5.45
CA ILE A 155 -13.96 13.15 6.19
C ILE A 155 -14.88 14.07 7.00
N PHE A 156 -14.31 15.10 7.64
CA PHE A 156 -15.07 16.10 8.38
C PHE A 156 -16.01 16.91 7.47
N LYS A 157 -15.58 17.28 6.26
CA LYS A 157 -16.43 17.96 5.27
C LYS A 157 -17.59 17.09 4.79
N CYS A 158 -17.36 15.79 4.63
CA CYS A 158 -18.44 14.87 4.28
C CYS A 158 -19.47 14.78 5.42
N ASN A 159 -19.03 14.73 6.67
CA ASN A 159 -19.93 14.72 7.83
C ASN A 159 -21.10 13.72 7.68
N THR A 160 -20.85 12.48 7.27
CA THR A 160 -21.85 11.39 7.22
C THR A 160 -21.37 10.20 8.04
N GLU A 161 -22.25 9.58 8.82
CA GLU A 161 -21.89 8.44 9.68
C GLU A 161 -21.35 7.27 8.86
N ARG A 162 -21.91 7.05 7.66
CA ARG A 162 -21.43 6.05 6.71
C ARG A 162 -19.97 6.27 6.31
N VAL A 163 -19.60 7.49 5.91
CA VAL A 163 -18.21 7.81 5.50
C VAL A 163 -17.26 7.70 6.69
N ILE A 164 -17.69 8.12 7.89
CA ILE A 164 -16.90 8.01 9.12
C ILE A 164 -16.64 6.54 9.47
N GLY A 165 -17.65 5.67 9.39
CA GLY A 165 -17.51 4.23 9.65
C GLY A 165 -16.52 3.57 8.68
N ILE A 166 -16.67 3.81 7.38
CA ILE A 166 -15.75 3.23 6.37
C ILE A 166 -14.33 3.81 6.54
N ALA A 167 -14.20 5.10 6.89
CA ALA A 167 -12.91 5.71 7.20
C ALA A 167 -12.25 5.10 8.43
N GLN A 168 -13.03 4.76 9.47
CA GLN A 168 -12.51 4.06 10.64
C GLN A 168 -11.96 2.68 10.27
N ASP A 169 -12.71 1.89 9.49
CA ASP A 169 -12.27 0.57 9.00
C ASP A 169 -10.96 0.68 8.20
N LEU A 170 -10.82 1.73 7.38
CA LEU A 170 -9.61 1.99 6.62
C LEU A 170 -8.42 2.23 7.54
N VAL A 171 -8.58 3.12 8.51
CA VAL A 171 -7.50 3.54 9.40
C VAL A 171 -7.07 2.40 10.34
N GLU A 172 -8.02 1.60 10.82
CA GLU A 172 -7.73 0.39 11.60
C GLU A 172 -6.99 -0.65 10.75
N THR A 173 -7.38 -0.84 9.48
CA THR A 173 -6.67 -1.74 8.56
C THR A 173 -5.24 -1.26 8.27
N LEU A 174 -4.99 0.05 8.30
CA LEU A 174 -3.66 0.65 8.13
C LEU A 174 -2.83 0.69 9.42
N ASN A 175 -3.38 0.31 10.57
CA ASN A 175 -2.75 0.42 11.89
C ASN A 175 -2.29 1.85 12.26
N ASP A 176 -2.92 2.90 11.72
CA ASP A 176 -2.59 4.30 12.06
C ASP A 176 -3.36 4.73 13.33
N ARG A 177 -2.74 4.50 14.49
CA ARG A 177 -3.32 4.78 15.82
C ARG A 177 -3.73 6.25 16.00
N ASP A 178 -2.93 7.18 15.48
CA ASP A 178 -3.20 8.61 15.64
C ASP A 178 -4.48 8.99 14.91
N ALA A 179 -4.63 8.50 13.67
CA ALA A 179 -5.83 8.72 12.88
C ALA A 179 -7.04 8.00 13.50
N THR A 180 -6.89 6.82 14.09
CA THR A 180 -7.99 6.11 14.76
C THR A 180 -8.57 6.95 15.90
N LEU A 181 -7.69 7.54 16.73
CA LEU A 181 -8.11 8.39 17.85
C LEU A 181 -8.83 9.65 17.38
N LEU A 182 -8.38 10.26 16.28
CA LEU A 182 -8.98 11.46 15.73
C LEU A 182 -10.35 11.19 15.09
N ILE A 183 -10.49 10.08 14.35
CA ILE A 183 -11.79 9.68 13.79
C ILE A 183 -12.79 9.34 14.89
N LYS A 184 -12.37 8.64 15.96
CA LYS A 184 -13.24 8.36 17.10
C LYS A 184 -13.76 9.64 17.76
N LYS A 185 -12.90 10.64 17.97
CA LYS A 185 -13.33 11.97 18.46
C LYS A 185 -14.34 12.65 17.55
N ILE A 186 -14.16 12.55 16.23
CA ILE A 186 -15.13 13.10 15.25
C ILE A 186 -16.46 12.36 15.35
N SER A 187 -16.45 11.02 15.47
CA SER A 187 -17.65 10.21 15.64
C SER A 187 -18.39 10.54 16.95
N GLU A 188 -17.67 10.67 18.05
CA GLU A 188 -18.22 11.02 19.37
C GLU A 188 -18.83 12.42 19.39
N SER A 189 -18.18 13.39 18.74
CA SER A 189 -18.71 14.76 18.62
C SER A 189 -20.03 14.84 17.86
N LYS A 190 -20.34 13.80 17.08
CA LYS A 190 -21.52 13.75 16.22
C LYS A 190 -22.66 12.91 16.80
N SER A 191 -22.36 11.90 17.62
CA SER A 191 -23.38 11.12 18.32
C SER A 191 -24.19 12.04 19.25
N PRO A 192 -25.48 12.30 18.96
CA PRO A 192 -26.31 13.16 19.80
C PRO A 192 -26.68 12.40 21.08
N ALA A 193 -25.77 12.40 22.06
CA ALA A 193 -26.05 11.85 23.38
C ALA A 193 -25.63 12.85 24.47
N LYS A 194 -26.40 13.94 24.57
CA LYS A 194 -26.90 14.53 25.84
C LYS A 194 -27.78 15.77 25.62
N THR A 195 -28.79 15.67 24.76
CA THR A 195 -30.03 16.47 24.85
C THR A 195 -30.93 16.01 26.01
N ALA A 196 -30.34 15.53 27.11
CA ALA A 196 -31.02 15.02 28.30
C ALA A 196 -30.53 15.72 29.59
N THR A 197 -29.84 16.86 29.48
CA THR A 197 -29.40 17.61 30.68
C THR A 197 -29.55 19.13 30.52
N GLU A 198 -30.49 19.58 29.68
CA GLU A 198 -30.91 21.00 29.63
C GLU A 198 -32.44 21.20 29.65
N LYS A 199 -33.22 20.11 29.57
CA LYS A 199 -34.67 20.15 29.81
C LYS A 199 -35.09 19.90 31.27
N ASN A 200 -34.16 19.44 32.13
CA ASN A 200 -34.40 19.23 33.57
C ASN A 200 -33.93 20.40 34.45
N LEU A 201 -33.57 21.55 33.87
CA LEU A 201 -33.23 22.77 34.62
C LEU A 201 -34.26 23.90 34.45
N LYS A 202 -35.49 23.56 34.01
CA LYS A 202 -36.65 24.48 34.03
C LYS A 202 -37.77 24.07 35.01
N GLU A 203 -37.58 23.00 35.78
CA GLU A 203 -38.60 22.50 36.72
C GLU A 203 -38.14 22.40 38.18
N ALA A 204 -36.95 22.91 38.53
CA ALA A 204 -36.43 22.83 39.89
C ALA A 204 -35.93 24.18 40.43
N VAL A 205 -36.77 25.22 40.34
CA VAL A 205 -36.69 26.39 41.25
C VAL A 205 -38.11 26.80 41.63
N PRO A 206 -38.62 26.36 42.80
CA PRO A 206 -39.73 27.03 43.46
C PRO A 206 -39.15 28.19 44.26
N VAL A 207 -39.51 29.43 43.91
CA VAL A 207 -39.41 30.56 44.85
C VAL A 207 -40.79 31.14 44.99
N ARG A 208 -41.21 31.14 46.25
CA ARG A 208 -42.43 31.71 46.82
C ARG A 208 -42.61 33.18 46.49
#